data_AF-A0A6L9U9B8-F1
#
_entry.id   AF-A0A6L9U9B8-F1
#
_cell.length_a   1.000
_cell.length_b   1.000
_cell.length_c   1.000
_cell.angle_alpha   90.00
_cell.angle_beta   90.00
_cell.angle_gamma   90.00
#
_symmetry.space_group_name_H-M   'P 1'
#
loop_
_entity.id
_entity.type
_entity.pdbx_description
1 polymer ?
#
loop_
_entity_poly.entity_id
_entity_poly.type
_entity_poly.pdbx_seq_one_letter_code
_entity_poly.pdbx_strand_id
1 'polypeptide(L)'
;MAGTALGEASRLYTLLQVRKIQRTAQHTLDEIATRFPAHLIDDVNARGLPPDRTLTPLERKSGQILSFKNTNGNHKIYSFD
;
A
#
# COMPACT_ATOMS: atom_id res chain seq x y z
N MET A 1 37.24 -10.56 -26.37
CA MET A 1 36.54 -9.29 -26.60
C MET A 1 35.02 -9.44 -26.80
N ALA A 2 34.50 -10.49 -27.47
CA ALA A 2 33.05 -10.64 -27.65
C ALA A 2 32.26 -10.94 -26.36
N GLY A 3 32.84 -11.69 -25.41
CA GLY A 3 32.17 -12.03 -24.14
C GLY A 3 31.95 -10.85 -23.20
N THR A 4 32.83 -9.85 -23.22
CA THR A 4 32.68 -8.61 -22.42
C THR A 4 31.59 -7.72 -23.00
N ALA A 5 31.51 -7.60 -24.34
CA ALA A 5 30.44 -6.85 -25.01
C ALA A 5 29.05 -7.45 -24.77
N LEU A 6 28.94 -8.79 -24.74
CA LEU A 6 27.67 -9.47 -24.44
C LEU A 6 27.22 -9.26 -22.99
N GLY A 7 28.17 -9.28 -22.04
CA GLY A 7 27.91 -8.99 -20.63
C GLY A 7 27.46 -7.55 -20.40
N GLU A 8 28.08 -6.58 -21.07
CA GLU A 8 27.68 -5.17 -21.00
C GLU A 8 26.31 -4.92 -21.63
N ALA A 9 26.01 -5.54 -22.79
CA ALA A 9 24.70 -5.45 -23.42
C ALA A 9 23.59 -6.03 -22.54
N SER A 10 23.85 -7.18 -21.89
CA SER A 10 22.92 -7.77 -20.92
C SER A 10 22.66 -6.84 -19.73
N ARG A 11 23.71 -6.24 -19.17
CA ARG A 11 23.58 -5.27 -18.06
C ARG A 11 22.78 -4.03 -18.48
N LEU A 12 23.04 -3.48 -19.66
CA LEU A 12 22.30 -2.33 -20.19
C LEU A 12 20.82 -2.67 -20.43
N TYR A 13 20.53 -3.86 -20.95
CA TYR A 13 19.17 -4.34 -21.13
C TYR A 13 18.41 -4.42 -19.80
N THR A 14 19.02 -5.03 -18.76
CA THR A 14 18.43 -5.09 -17.42
C THR A 14 18.16 -3.70 -16.85
N LEU A 15 19.12 -2.77 -16.97
CA LEU A 15 18.96 -1.39 -16.51
C LEU A 15 17.82 -0.66 -17.24
N LEU A 16 17.66 -0.88 -18.54
CA LEU A 16 16.57 -0.32 -19.33
C LEU A 16 15.21 -0.83 -18.83
N GLN A 17 15.10 -2.12 -18.56
CA GLN A 17 13.87 -2.73 -18.05
C GLN A 17 13.51 -2.21 -16.65
N VAL A 18 14.50 -2.10 -15.76
CA VAL A 18 14.28 -1.53 -14.42
C VAL A 18 13.77 -0.09 -14.51
N ARG A 19 14.37 0.76 -15.37
CA ARG A 19 13.88 2.14 -15.57
C ARG A 19 12.46 2.20 -16.12
N LYS A 20 12.11 1.28 -17.03
CA LYS A 20 10.75 1.20 -17.58
C LYS A 20 9.75 0.88 -16.46
N ILE A 21 10.03 -0.14 -15.65
CA ILE A 21 9.19 -0.53 -14.51
C ILE A 21 9.07 0.64 -13.52
N GLN A 22 10.18 1.30 -13.20
CA GLN A 22 10.20 2.43 -12.27
C GLN A 22 9.29 3.58 -12.74
N ARG A 23 9.32 3.94 -14.03
CA ARG A 23 8.42 4.97 -14.57
C ARG A 23 6.96 4.57 -14.47
N THR A 24 6.63 3.34 -14.83
CA THR A 24 5.25 2.85 -14.76
C THR A 24 4.76 2.82 -13.30
N ALA A 25 5.60 2.34 -12.37
CA ALA A 25 5.29 2.34 -10.95
C ALA A 25 5.05 3.76 -10.42
N GLN A 26 5.91 4.72 -10.77
CA GLN A 26 5.73 6.12 -10.36
C GLN A 26 4.41 6.69 -10.89
N HIS A 27 4.13 6.51 -12.18
CA HIS A 27 2.88 6.96 -12.78
C HIS A 27 1.65 6.37 -12.08
N THR A 28 1.66 5.07 -11.80
CA THR A 28 0.56 4.42 -11.08
C THR A 28 0.43 4.96 -9.66
N LEU A 29 1.53 5.23 -8.95
CA LEU A 29 1.48 5.84 -7.62
C LEU A 29 0.92 7.26 -7.67
N ASP A 30 1.27 8.06 -8.68
CA ASP A 30 0.73 9.40 -8.87
C ASP A 30 -0.77 9.37 -9.20
N GLU A 31 -1.21 8.47 -10.09
CA GLU A 31 -2.64 8.23 -10.36
C GLU A 31 -3.41 7.78 -9.12
N ILE A 32 -2.80 6.95 -8.29
CA ILE A 32 -3.39 6.54 -7.02
C ILE A 32 -3.50 7.75 -6.09
N ALA A 33 -2.42 8.51 -5.90
CA ALA A 33 -2.39 9.68 -5.03
C ALA A 33 -3.43 10.73 -5.43
N THR A 34 -3.66 10.95 -6.73
CA THR A 34 -4.71 11.88 -7.20
C THR A 34 -6.14 11.38 -6.95
N ARG A 35 -6.34 10.06 -6.86
CA ARG A 35 -7.64 9.46 -6.54
C ARG A 35 -7.88 9.33 -5.04
N PHE A 36 -6.82 9.35 -4.22
CA PHE A 36 -6.94 9.38 -2.77
C PHE A 36 -7.43 10.77 -2.35
N PRO A 37 -8.62 10.87 -1.76
CA PRO A 37 -9.11 12.14 -1.31
C PRO A 37 -8.24 12.67 -0.17
N ALA A 38 -7.69 13.87 -0.30
CA ALA A 38 -6.87 14.51 0.74
C ALA A 38 -7.61 14.57 2.09
N HIS A 39 -8.93 14.73 2.04
CA HIS A 39 -9.79 14.74 3.23
C HIS A 39 -9.83 13.42 3.99
N LEU A 40 -9.42 12.27 3.41
CA LEU A 40 -9.35 11.03 4.19
C LEU A 40 -8.26 11.08 5.26
N ILE A 41 -7.16 11.77 4.98
CA ILE A 41 -6.09 11.98 5.98
C ILE A 41 -6.63 12.89 7.09
N ASP A 42 -7.28 13.99 6.71
CA ASP A 42 -7.88 14.92 7.67
C ASP A 42 -9.03 14.28 8.46
N ASP A 43 -9.85 13.43 7.84
CA ASP A 43 -10.93 12.69 8.49
C ASP A 43 -10.40 11.66 9.49
N VAL A 44 -9.28 10.99 9.18
CA VAL A 44 -8.59 10.09 10.14
C VAL A 44 -7.98 10.91 11.27
N ASN A 45 -7.36 12.05 10.96
CA ASN A 45 -6.78 12.94 11.97
C ASN A 45 -7.87 13.56 12.87
N ALA A 46 -9.03 13.93 12.31
CA ALA A 46 -10.16 14.54 13.01
C ALA A 46 -10.96 13.54 13.84
N ARG A 47 -11.05 12.26 13.40
CA ARG A 47 -11.66 11.17 14.18
C ARG A 47 -10.74 10.67 15.31
N GLY A 48 -9.50 11.15 15.35
CA GLY A 48 -8.47 10.66 16.27
C GLY A 48 -7.97 9.27 15.85
N LEU A 49 -6.73 8.95 16.25
CA LEU A 49 -6.23 7.59 16.13
C LEU A 49 -7.19 6.64 16.87
N PRO A 50 -7.49 5.45 16.31
CA PRO A 50 -8.29 4.46 17.01
C PRO A 50 -7.71 4.24 18.41
N PRO A 51 -8.56 4.12 19.45
CA PRO A 51 -8.09 3.96 20.83
C PRO A 51 -7.14 2.77 20.97
N ASP A 52 -7.24 1.76 20.11
CA ASP A 52 -6.33 0.62 20.07
C ASP A 52 -4.85 0.97 19.83
N ARG A 53 -4.57 2.16 19.27
CA ARG A 53 -3.21 2.67 18.99
C ARG A 53 -2.67 3.58 20.08
N THR A 54 -3.52 4.08 20.98
CA THR A 54 -3.13 4.92 22.12
C THR A 54 -3.18 4.16 23.44
N LEU A 55 -3.98 3.10 23.51
CA LEU A 55 -4.12 2.22 24.67
C LEU A 55 -3.06 1.12 24.68
N THR A 56 -2.56 0.81 25.87
CA THR A 56 -1.71 -0.36 26.08
C THR A 56 -2.49 -1.65 25.73
N PRO A 57 -1.82 -2.76 25.34
CA PRO A 57 -2.52 -4.01 25.00
C PRO A 57 -3.51 -4.51 26.07
N LEU A 58 -3.31 -4.11 27.33
CA LEU A 58 -4.15 -4.46 28.48
C LEU A 58 -5.47 -3.66 28.55
N GLU A 59 -5.50 -2.47 27.96
CA GLU A 59 -6.65 -1.55 27.97
C GLU A 59 -7.50 -1.65 26.70
N ARG A 60 -7.01 -2.38 25.68
CA ARG A 60 -7.79 -2.68 24.47
C ARG A 60 -8.98 -3.56 24.84
N LYS A 61 -10.19 -3.00 24.78
CA LYS A 61 -11.40 -3.83 24.71
C LYS A 61 -11.31 -4.62 23.41
N SER A 62 -11.51 -5.93 23.44
CA SER A 62 -11.55 -6.74 22.22
C SER A 62 -12.51 -6.10 21.23
N GLY A 63 -11.99 -5.57 20.12
CA GLY A 63 -12.81 -4.92 19.11
C GLY A 63 -13.93 -5.87 18.68
N GLN A 64 -15.18 -5.41 18.73
CA GLN A 64 -16.27 -6.17 18.11
C GLN A 64 -15.90 -6.44 16.66
N ILE A 65 -16.08 -7.69 16.20
CA ILE A 65 -15.80 -8.10 14.83
C ILE A 65 -16.55 -7.15 13.89
N LEU A 66 -15.82 -6.24 13.26
CA LEU A 66 -16.38 -5.30 12.30
C LEU A 66 -16.65 -6.10 11.01
N SER A 67 -17.91 -6.44 10.80
CA SER A 67 -18.38 -6.96 9.51
C SER A 67 -19.06 -5.84 8.74
N PHE A 68 -18.72 -5.69 7.45
CA PHE A 68 -19.47 -4.81 6.56
C PHE A 68 -20.09 -5.63 5.41
N LYS A 69 -21.29 -5.22 5.00
CA LYS A 69 -21.98 -5.77 3.82
C LYS A 69 -21.50 -5.01 2.58
N ASN A 70 -21.00 -5.72 1.57
CA ASN A 70 -20.85 -5.19 0.22
C ASN A 70 -21.80 -5.93 -0.76
N THR A 71 -21.81 -5.49 -2.02
CA THR A 71 -22.63 -6.05 -3.11
C THR A 71 -22.41 -7.55 -3.35
N ASN A 72 -21.29 -8.10 -2.89
CA ASN A 72 -20.87 -9.50 -3.03
C ASN A 72 -21.01 -10.31 -1.71
N GLY A 73 -21.60 -9.74 -0.65
CA GLY A 73 -21.88 -10.44 0.61
C GLY A 73 -21.29 -9.78 1.87
N ASN A 74 -21.45 -10.47 3.01
CA ASN A 74 -21.01 -9.98 4.32
C ASN A 74 -19.57 -10.42 4.59
N HIS A 75 -18.63 -9.47 4.67
CA HIS A 75 -17.21 -9.77 4.84
C HIS A 75 -16.78 -9.42 6.27
N LYS A 76 -16.15 -10.38 6.96
CA LYS A 76 -15.54 -10.16 8.28
C LYS A 76 -14.13 -9.62 8.08
N ILE A 77 -13.81 -8.50 8.72
CA ILE A 77 -12.43 -8.01 8.78
C ILE A 77 -11.75 -8.79 9.90
N TYR A 78 -10.85 -9.71 9.56
CA TYR A 78 -10.01 -10.37 10.54
C TYR A 78 -8.85 -9.45 10.89
N SER A 79 -8.81 -9.00 12.14
CA SER A 79 -7.59 -8.43 12.73
C SER A 79 -6.67 -9.59 13.08
N PHE A 80 -5.46 -9.60 12.50
CA PHE A 80 -4.39 -10.45 12.98
C PHE A 80 -3.73 -9.73 14.15
N ASP A 81 -4.07 -10.15 15.37
CA ASP A 81 -3.25 -9.90 16.56
C ASP A 81 -1.92 -10.67 16.46
#